data_AF-A0A958AV57-F1
#
_entry.id   AF-A0A958AV57-F1
#
_cell.length_a   1.000
_cell.length_b   1.000
_cell.length_c   1.000
_cell.angle_alpha   90.00
_cell.angle_beta   90.00
_cell.angle_gamma   90.00
#
_symmetry.space_group_name_H-M   'P 1'
#
loop_
_entity.id
_entity.type
_entity.pdbx_description
1 polymer ?
#
loop_
_entity_poly.entity_id
_entity_poly.type
_entity_poly.pdbx_seq_one_letter_code
_entity_poly.pdbx_strand_id
1 'polypeptide(L)'
;MEKKILVAYASVSGSTGEVAAAIGEVLEQKSQVIVDVCHVRDVEDITQYDALVLGSSIRAGRWLPEAFTFLEKHDEAFQRVPVAYFTTCLTMVSDTKDSRQTVMAYMEPVRMAAPHINPVGLGLFAGALDPTRAPIMPSAHTAQGDYRNWEAIRTWAEEIRSALLSDLVSSEPLTLSEAVLCYTDMSG
;
A
#
# COMPACT_ATOMS: atom_id res chain seq x y z
N MET A 1 8.46 -21.61 -11.97
CA MET A 1 9.53 -20.59 -11.83
C MET A 1 9.27 -19.88 -10.53
N GLU A 2 10.32 -19.52 -9.81
CA GLU A 2 10.19 -18.72 -8.60
C GLU A 2 9.77 -17.29 -8.99
N LYS A 3 8.78 -16.74 -8.29
CA LYS A 3 8.27 -15.38 -8.50
C LYS A 3 8.91 -14.45 -7.47
N LYS A 4 9.40 -13.30 -7.91
CA LYS A 4 10.01 -12.30 -7.03
C LYS A 4 9.10 -11.09 -6.88
N ILE A 5 8.74 -10.73 -5.65
CA ILE A 5 7.89 -9.58 -5.34
C ILE A 5 8.70 -8.55 -4.56
N LEU A 6 8.58 -7.28 -4.92
CA LEU A 6 9.08 -6.17 -4.10
C LEU A 6 7.94 -5.52 -3.35
N VAL A 7 8.04 -5.45 -2.02
CA VAL A 7 7.22 -4.57 -1.18
C VAL A 7 8.05 -3.34 -0.83
N ALA A 8 7.90 -2.28 -1.62
CA ALA A 8 8.59 -1.01 -1.41
C ALA A 8 7.72 -0.07 -0.55
N TYR A 9 8.32 0.63 0.41
CA TYR A 9 7.57 1.55 1.28
C TYR A 9 8.29 2.86 1.58
N ALA A 10 7.49 3.92 1.81
CA ALA A 10 7.95 5.17 2.39
C ALA A 10 7.32 5.40 3.76
N SER A 11 8.14 5.67 4.78
CA SER A 11 7.66 5.90 6.14
C SER A 11 8.47 6.97 6.87
N VAL A 12 7.80 7.76 7.71
CA VAL A 12 8.46 8.73 8.58
C VAL A 12 8.61 8.21 10.02
N SER A 13 7.61 7.51 10.55
CA SER A 13 7.60 7.02 11.94
C SER A 13 7.79 5.49 12.06
N GLY A 14 8.10 4.82 10.95
CA GLY A 14 8.31 3.36 10.89
C GLY A 14 7.01 2.53 10.81
N SER A 15 5.85 3.07 11.19
CA SER A 15 4.59 2.31 11.20
C SER A 15 4.23 1.71 9.83
N THR A 16 4.46 2.44 8.74
CA THR A 16 4.22 1.94 7.37
C THR A 16 5.18 0.84 6.99
N GLY A 17 6.43 0.90 7.46
CA GLY A 17 7.42 -0.16 7.23
C GLY A 17 7.05 -1.45 7.94
N GLU A 18 6.50 -1.36 9.15
CA GLU A 18 5.98 -2.52 9.87
C GLU A 18 4.74 -3.12 9.18
N VAL A 19 3.88 -2.30 8.56
CA VAL A 19 2.79 -2.79 7.69
C VAL A 19 3.36 -3.47 6.44
N ALA A 20 4.38 -2.89 5.81
CA ALA A 20 5.07 -3.47 4.66
C ALA A 20 5.66 -4.85 4.97
N ALA A 21 6.30 -4.98 6.14
CA ALA A 21 6.87 -6.25 6.61
C ALA A 21 5.78 -7.31 6.77
N ALA A 22 4.65 -6.98 7.41
CA ALA A 22 3.53 -7.91 7.58
C ALA A 22 2.91 -8.35 6.24
N ILE A 23 2.80 -7.43 5.26
CA ILE A 23 2.38 -7.77 3.90
C ILE A 23 3.38 -8.74 3.26
N GLY A 24 4.68 -8.45 3.37
CA GLY A 24 5.73 -9.29 2.82
C GLY A 24 5.72 -10.71 3.39
N GLU A 25 5.61 -10.84 4.71
CA GLU A 25 5.48 -12.13 5.40
C GLU A 25 4.32 -12.97 4.85
N VAL A 26 3.16 -12.37 4.58
CA VAL A 26 1.99 -13.07 4.04
C VAL A 26 2.18 -13.51 2.58
N LEU A 27 2.81 -12.66 1.77
CA LEU A 27 3.07 -12.95 0.36
C LEU A 27 4.08 -14.09 0.21
N GLU A 28 5.06 -14.18 1.10
CA GLU A 28 6.11 -15.21 1.09
C GLU A 28 5.63 -16.60 1.55
N GLN A 29 4.44 -16.73 2.17
CA GLN A 29 3.92 -18.01 2.67
C GLN A 29 3.69 -19.08 1.58
N LYS A 30 3.67 -18.71 0.29
CA LYS A 30 3.55 -19.66 -0.82
C LYS A 30 4.94 -20.13 -1.25
N SER A 31 5.07 -21.45 -1.43
CA SER A 31 6.27 -22.03 -2.03
C SER A 31 6.56 -21.36 -3.38
N GLN A 32 7.84 -21.06 -3.66
CA GLN A 32 8.30 -20.43 -4.90
C GLN A 32 7.96 -18.93 -5.04
N VAL A 33 7.75 -18.23 -3.94
CA VAL A 33 7.71 -16.76 -3.90
C VAL A 33 8.86 -16.26 -3.04
N ILE A 34 9.65 -15.32 -3.55
CA ILE A 34 10.64 -14.55 -2.79
C ILE A 34 10.10 -13.13 -2.64
N VAL A 35 10.17 -12.58 -1.43
CA VAL A 35 9.70 -11.21 -1.16
C VAL A 35 10.82 -10.37 -0.57
N ASP A 36 11.16 -9.28 -1.27
CA ASP A 36 12.02 -8.24 -0.72
C ASP A 36 11.15 -7.13 -0.12
N VAL A 37 11.43 -6.72 1.12
CA VAL A 37 10.75 -5.60 1.78
C VAL A 37 11.75 -4.48 2.01
N CYS A 38 11.62 -3.38 1.27
CA CYS A 38 12.65 -2.32 1.24
C CYS A 38 12.04 -0.93 1.40
N HIS A 39 12.76 -0.04 2.07
CA HIS A 39 12.43 1.37 2.00
C HIS A 39 12.71 1.87 0.56
N VAL A 40 11.85 2.70 -0.01
CA VAL A 40 11.96 3.17 -1.42
C VAL A 40 13.31 3.83 -1.76
N ARG A 41 13.99 4.39 -0.75
CA ARG A 41 15.31 5.03 -0.91
C ARG A 41 16.46 4.04 -1.07
N ASP A 42 16.26 2.78 -0.67
CA ASP A 42 17.28 1.74 -0.69
C ASP A 42 17.16 0.83 -1.93
N VAL A 43 16.20 1.13 -2.82
CA VAL A 43 15.93 0.35 -4.02
C VAL A 43 16.46 1.08 -5.26
N GLU A 44 17.48 0.50 -5.89
CA GLU A 44 18.10 1.08 -7.08
C GLU A 44 17.48 0.59 -8.39
N ASP A 45 17.11 -0.69 -8.45
CA ASP A 45 16.61 -1.39 -9.63
C ASP A 45 15.44 -2.32 -9.24
N ILE A 46 14.39 -2.30 -10.06
CA ILE A 46 13.21 -3.13 -9.89
C ILE A 46 12.91 -4.05 -11.07
N THR A 47 13.77 -4.09 -12.10
CA THR A 47 13.56 -4.87 -13.32
C THR A 47 13.57 -6.39 -13.11
N GLN A 48 14.11 -6.83 -11.97
CA GLN A 48 14.17 -8.23 -11.54
C GLN A 48 12.89 -8.76 -10.86
N TYR A 49 11.93 -7.88 -10.54
CA TYR A 49 10.71 -8.27 -9.85
C TYR A 49 9.60 -8.60 -10.84
N ASP A 50 8.82 -9.62 -10.53
CA ASP A 50 7.65 -10.05 -11.30
C ASP A 50 6.37 -9.32 -10.87
N ALA A 51 6.37 -8.69 -9.70
CA ALA A 51 5.27 -7.91 -9.16
C ALA A 51 5.74 -6.91 -8.10
N LEU A 52 4.96 -5.84 -7.90
CA LEU A 52 5.32 -4.74 -7.03
C LEU A 52 4.18 -4.40 -6.07
N VAL A 53 4.51 -4.15 -4.81
CA VAL A 53 3.61 -3.54 -3.83
C VAL A 53 4.28 -2.24 -3.37
N LEU A 54 3.68 -1.10 -3.67
CA LEU A 54 4.20 0.21 -3.26
C LEU A 54 3.30 0.82 -2.19
N GLY A 55 3.90 1.22 -1.06
CA GLY A 55 3.16 1.90 -0.01
C GLY A 55 3.80 3.16 0.53
N SER A 56 2.98 4.04 1.07
CA SER A 56 3.44 5.25 1.75
C SER A 56 2.51 5.62 2.90
N SER A 57 3.05 6.27 3.93
CA SER A 57 2.19 7.03 4.84
C SER A 57 1.56 8.21 4.12
N ILE A 58 0.32 8.56 4.47
CA ILE A 58 -0.29 9.83 4.11
C ILE A 58 -0.05 10.84 5.22
N ARG A 59 0.55 11.97 4.85
CA ARG A 59 0.72 13.14 5.73
C ARG A 59 0.16 14.37 5.05
N ALA A 60 -0.65 15.14 5.78
CA ALA A 60 -1.34 16.31 5.26
C ALA A 60 -2.05 16.05 3.90
N GLY A 61 -2.70 14.88 3.80
CA GLY A 61 -3.47 14.48 2.63
C GLY A 61 -2.66 14.05 1.40
N ARG A 62 -1.37 13.73 1.56
CA ARG A 62 -0.50 13.30 0.45
C ARG A 62 0.39 12.14 0.84
N TRP A 63 0.71 11.28 -0.14
CA TRP A 63 1.86 10.38 -0.05
C TRP A 63 3.16 11.17 0.16
N LEU A 64 4.16 10.48 0.70
CA LEU A 64 5.47 11.07 0.92
C LEU A 64 6.17 11.32 -0.43
N PRO A 65 6.91 12.44 -0.58
CA PRO A 65 7.59 12.77 -1.83
C PRO A 65 8.49 11.65 -2.35
N GLU A 66 9.20 10.93 -1.47
CA GLU A 66 10.06 9.82 -1.88
C GLU A 66 9.31 8.66 -2.54
N ALA A 67 8.04 8.43 -2.22
CA ALA A 67 7.22 7.42 -2.89
C ALA A 67 6.85 7.87 -4.32
N PHE A 68 6.56 9.16 -4.51
CA PHE A 68 6.34 9.73 -5.84
C PHE A 68 7.60 9.67 -6.69
N THR A 69 8.75 10.09 -6.14
CA THR A 69 10.03 10.01 -6.86
C THR A 69 10.37 8.58 -7.24
N PHE A 70 10.07 7.61 -6.38
CA PHE A 70 10.27 6.20 -6.68
C PHE A 70 9.37 5.72 -7.84
N LEU A 71 8.09 6.11 -7.81
CA LEU A 71 7.13 5.81 -8.88
C LEU A 71 7.58 6.40 -10.22
N GLU A 72 7.93 7.69 -10.25
CA GLU A 72 8.39 8.39 -11.46
C GLU A 72 9.69 7.80 -12.01
N LYS A 73 10.65 7.48 -11.12
CA LYS A 73 11.95 6.90 -11.51
C LYS A 73 11.80 5.55 -12.20
N HIS A 74 10.80 4.76 -11.82
CA HIS A 74 10.64 3.37 -12.25
C HIS A 74 9.37 3.12 -13.07
N ASP A 75 8.73 4.17 -13.59
CA ASP A 75 7.43 4.12 -14.26
C ASP A 75 7.35 3.01 -15.34
N GLU A 76 8.37 2.90 -16.21
CA GLU A 76 8.40 1.86 -17.25
C GLU A 76 8.38 0.43 -16.70
N ALA A 77 8.99 0.19 -15.54
CA ALA A 77 9.02 -1.13 -14.93
C ALA A 77 7.70 -1.45 -14.24
N PHE A 78 7.08 -0.46 -13.58
CA PHE A 78 5.74 -0.60 -13.01
C PHE A 78 4.68 -0.96 -14.06
N GLN A 79 4.82 -0.49 -15.30
CA GLN A 79 3.87 -0.82 -16.38
C GLN A 79 3.95 -2.28 -16.86
N ARG A 80 5.03 -3.02 -16.53
CA ARG A 80 5.28 -4.37 -17.06
C ARG A 80 4.78 -5.48 -16.16
N VAL A 81 4.44 -5.16 -14.91
CA VAL A 81 4.16 -6.16 -13.87
C VAL A 81 2.91 -5.78 -13.10
N PRO A 82 2.22 -6.74 -12.47
CA PRO A 82 1.15 -6.44 -11.53
C PRO A 82 1.64 -5.53 -10.39
N VAL A 83 0.85 -4.50 -10.08
CA VAL A 83 1.15 -3.53 -9.02
C VAL A 83 0.01 -3.52 -8.03
N ALA A 84 0.30 -3.50 -6.73
CA ALA A 84 -0.66 -3.14 -5.69
C ALA A 84 -0.16 -1.91 -4.92
N TYR A 85 -1.10 -1.14 -4.38
CA TYR A 85 -0.80 -0.01 -3.52
C TYR A 85 -1.32 -0.24 -2.11
N PHE A 86 -0.63 0.32 -1.12
CA PHE A 86 -1.21 0.48 0.21
C PHE A 86 -0.86 1.82 0.82
N THR A 87 -1.67 2.26 1.78
CA THR A 87 -1.40 3.49 2.51
C THR A 87 -1.70 3.35 3.98
N THR A 88 -0.95 4.11 4.79
CA THR A 88 -1.23 4.26 6.22
C THR A 88 -1.63 5.71 6.52
N CYS A 89 -2.77 5.91 7.16
CA CYS A 89 -3.28 7.24 7.48
C CYS A 89 -4.05 7.23 8.82
N LEU A 90 -3.84 8.22 9.68
CA LEU A 90 -4.61 8.33 10.94
C LEU A 90 -6.10 8.60 10.70
N THR A 91 -6.48 9.10 9.53
CA THR A 91 -7.89 9.20 9.13
C THR A 91 -8.57 7.83 9.12
N MET A 92 -7.83 6.73 8.87
CA MET A 92 -8.37 5.37 8.89
C MET A 92 -8.61 4.81 10.30
N VAL A 93 -8.30 5.54 11.38
CA VAL A 93 -8.58 5.10 12.76
C VAL A 93 -10.07 4.86 12.99
N SER A 94 -10.93 5.69 12.39
CA SER A 94 -12.39 5.54 12.51
C SER A 94 -13.00 4.53 11.54
N ASP A 95 -12.28 4.21 10.46
CA ASP A 95 -12.72 3.33 9.36
C ASP A 95 -14.19 3.46 8.92
N THR A 96 -14.70 4.70 8.84
CA THR A 96 -16.03 5.00 8.31
C THR A 96 -16.00 5.21 6.80
N LYS A 97 -17.16 5.19 6.14
CA LYS A 97 -17.30 5.52 4.71
C LYS A 97 -16.65 6.86 4.36
N ASP A 98 -16.88 7.89 5.17
CA ASP A 98 -16.33 9.24 4.94
C ASP A 98 -14.80 9.26 5.08
N SER A 99 -14.27 8.51 6.06
CA SER A 99 -12.82 8.40 6.24
C SER A 99 -12.15 7.68 5.06
N ARG A 100 -12.75 6.59 4.58
CA ARG A 100 -12.30 5.87 3.37
C ARG A 100 -12.35 6.77 2.14
N GLN A 101 -13.45 7.50 1.92
CA GLN A 101 -13.58 8.43 0.81
C GLN A 101 -12.53 9.55 0.86
N THR A 102 -12.25 10.07 2.05
CA THR A 102 -11.20 11.07 2.27
C THR A 102 -9.82 10.53 1.89
N VAL A 103 -9.49 9.33 2.36
CA VAL A 103 -8.19 8.69 2.07
C VAL A 103 -8.08 8.30 0.60
N MET A 104 -9.16 7.84 -0.04
CA MET A 104 -9.20 7.61 -1.49
C MET A 104 -8.92 8.89 -2.28
N ALA A 105 -9.47 10.04 -1.87
CA ALA A 105 -9.17 11.31 -2.51
C ALA A 105 -7.68 11.71 -2.41
N TYR A 106 -6.99 11.30 -1.34
CA TYR A 106 -5.54 11.49 -1.20
C TYR A 106 -4.70 10.58 -2.10
N MET A 107 -5.28 9.51 -2.63
CA MET A 107 -4.64 8.62 -3.61
C MET A 107 -4.76 9.14 -5.04
N GLU A 108 -5.64 10.10 -5.31
CA GLU A 108 -5.86 10.63 -6.65
C GLU A 108 -4.58 11.23 -7.28
N PRO A 109 -3.73 12.00 -6.57
CA PRO A 109 -2.46 12.46 -7.13
C PRO A 109 -1.50 11.34 -7.53
N VAL A 110 -1.53 10.19 -6.82
CA VAL A 110 -0.71 9.01 -7.15
C VAL A 110 -1.20 8.41 -8.47
N ARG A 111 -2.52 8.28 -8.62
CA ARG A 111 -3.15 7.82 -9.86
C ARG A 111 -2.85 8.76 -11.03
N MET A 112 -2.86 10.07 -10.79
CA MET A 112 -2.53 11.07 -11.82
C MET A 112 -1.05 11.07 -12.21
N ALA A 113 -0.15 10.73 -11.27
CA ALA A 113 1.28 10.64 -11.53
C ALA A 113 1.65 9.41 -12.39
N ALA A 114 0.91 8.31 -12.25
CA ALA A 114 1.09 7.10 -13.06
C ALA A 114 -0.26 6.57 -13.60
N PRO A 115 -0.89 7.27 -14.56
CA PRO A 115 -2.24 6.95 -15.03
C PRO A 115 -2.32 5.63 -15.81
N HIS A 116 -1.17 5.08 -16.21
CA HIS A 116 -1.05 3.81 -16.94
C HIS A 116 -1.01 2.60 -16.01
N ILE A 117 -0.77 2.80 -14.71
CA ILE A 117 -0.77 1.73 -13.73
C ILE A 117 -2.20 1.51 -13.26
N ASN A 118 -2.72 0.32 -13.50
CA ASN A 118 -3.97 -0.13 -12.92
C ASN A 118 -3.67 -1.10 -11.77
N PRO A 119 -3.70 -0.64 -10.50
CA PRO A 119 -3.30 -1.48 -9.39
C PRO A 119 -4.31 -2.61 -9.17
N VAL A 120 -3.82 -3.83 -8.96
CA VAL A 120 -4.65 -5.02 -8.66
C VAL A 120 -5.30 -4.96 -7.29
N GLY A 121 -4.89 -4.01 -6.44
CA GLY A 121 -5.48 -3.77 -5.14
C GLY A 121 -4.98 -2.48 -4.51
N LEU A 122 -5.81 -1.88 -3.67
CA LEU A 122 -5.49 -0.68 -2.88
C LEU A 122 -5.87 -0.89 -1.40
N GLY A 123 -4.86 -1.05 -0.54
CA GLY A 123 -5.03 -1.22 0.90
C GLY A 123 -5.08 0.12 1.62
N LEU A 124 -6.16 0.40 2.36
CA LEU A 124 -6.29 1.59 3.20
C LEU A 124 -6.19 1.18 4.66
N PHE A 125 -5.12 1.55 5.35
CA PHE A 125 -4.87 1.11 6.72
C PHE A 125 -4.68 2.30 7.67
N ALA A 126 -5.05 2.09 8.93
CA ALA A 126 -4.61 2.96 10.00
C ALA A 126 -3.12 2.71 10.29
N GLY A 127 -2.46 3.71 10.86
CA GLY A 127 -1.08 3.61 11.34
C GLY A 127 -1.01 3.64 12.87
N ALA A 128 0.21 3.62 13.40
CA ALA A 128 0.47 3.90 14.81
C ALA A 128 0.81 5.38 15.01
N LEU A 129 0.21 6.00 16.04
CA LEU A 129 0.60 7.30 16.55
C LEU A 129 1.49 7.09 17.78
N ASP A 130 2.79 7.27 17.59
CA ASP A 130 3.79 7.24 18.66
C ASP A 130 4.64 8.52 18.62
N PRO A 131 4.46 9.44 19.58
CA PRO A 131 5.18 10.72 19.63
C PRO A 131 6.70 10.54 19.87
N THR A 132 7.14 9.35 20.30
CA THR A 132 8.58 9.05 20.45
C THR A 132 9.24 8.75 19.10
N ARG A 133 8.46 8.30 18.11
CA ARG A 133 8.94 7.91 16.77
C ARG A 133 8.83 9.03 15.74
N ALA A 134 7.96 10.01 15.96
CA ALA A 134 7.84 11.20 15.11
C ALA A 134 7.21 12.36 15.89
N PRO A 135 7.46 13.63 15.51
CA PRO A 135 6.90 14.81 16.17
C PRO A 135 5.43 15.05 15.80
N ILE A 136 4.61 14.00 15.71
CA ILE A 136 3.16 14.12 15.58
C ILE A 136 2.59 14.03 16.99
N MET A 137 1.99 15.12 17.44
CA MET A 137 1.37 15.19 18.76
C MET A 137 -0.03 14.57 18.72
N PRO A 138 -0.43 13.83 19.78
CA PRO A 138 -1.82 13.47 20.01
C PRO A 138 -2.73 14.71 19.98
N SER A 139 -3.98 14.52 19.57
CA SER A 139 -5.00 15.57 19.55
C SER A 139 -6.22 15.13 20.35
N ALA A 140 -7.19 16.03 20.55
CA ALA A 140 -8.45 15.68 21.18
C ALA A 140 -9.22 14.58 20.41
N HIS A 141 -8.94 14.41 19.12
CA HIS A 141 -9.61 13.44 18.25
C HIS A 141 -8.81 12.13 18.06
N THR A 142 -7.52 12.11 18.39
CA THR A 142 -6.67 10.92 18.21
C THR A 142 -5.59 10.88 19.29
N ALA A 143 -5.72 9.93 20.20
CA ALA A 143 -4.75 9.67 21.25
C ALA A 143 -3.51 8.95 20.70
N GLN A 144 -2.44 8.90 21.49
CA GLN A 144 -1.32 7.99 21.23
C GLN A 144 -1.84 6.54 21.24
N GLY A 145 -1.40 5.73 20.28
CA GLY A 145 -1.81 4.33 20.19
C GLY A 145 -1.43 3.66 18.88
N ASP A 146 -1.50 2.33 18.87
CA ASP A 146 -1.46 1.52 17.65
C ASP A 146 -2.89 1.25 17.18
N TYR A 147 -3.21 1.71 15.97
CA TYR A 147 -4.54 1.54 15.38
C TYR A 147 -4.55 0.57 14.21
N ARG A 148 -3.42 -0.07 13.91
CA ARG A 148 -3.33 -1.02 12.79
C ARG A 148 -4.19 -2.24 13.07
N ASN A 149 -5.11 -2.51 12.15
CA ASN A 149 -5.82 -3.78 12.10
C ASN A 149 -4.94 -4.80 11.37
N TRP A 150 -4.13 -5.53 12.13
CA TRP A 150 -3.21 -6.53 11.61
C TRP A 150 -3.90 -7.69 10.89
N GLU A 151 -5.10 -8.06 11.32
CA GLU A 151 -5.89 -9.09 10.64
C GLU A 151 -6.30 -8.61 9.25
N ALA A 152 -6.89 -7.41 9.14
CA ALA A 152 -7.26 -6.82 7.85
C ALA A 152 -6.07 -6.63 6.90
N ILE A 153 -4.91 -6.22 7.42
CA ILE A 153 -3.68 -6.10 6.61
C ILE A 153 -3.28 -7.45 6.01
N ARG A 154 -3.31 -8.51 6.82
CA ARG A 154 -2.96 -9.86 6.37
C ARG A 154 -3.99 -10.41 5.38
N THR A 155 -5.29 -10.25 5.68
CA THR A 155 -6.37 -10.64 4.78
C THR A 155 -6.23 -9.97 3.42
N TRP A 156 -6.02 -8.65 3.38
CA TRP A 156 -5.80 -7.92 2.14
C TRP A 156 -4.58 -8.44 1.35
N ALA A 157 -3.47 -8.72 2.05
CA ALA A 157 -2.27 -9.28 1.41
C ALA A 157 -2.54 -10.68 0.82
N GLU A 158 -3.36 -11.51 1.46
CA GLU A 158 -3.78 -12.81 0.93
C GLU A 158 -4.66 -12.69 -0.32
N GLU A 159 -5.58 -11.71 -0.34
CA GLU A 159 -6.50 -11.43 -1.45
C GLU A 159 -5.76 -11.00 -2.71
N ILE A 160 -4.83 -10.06 -2.60
CA ILE A 160 -4.09 -9.54 -3.77
C ILE A 160 -3.05 -10.53 -4.31
N ARG A 161 -2.62 -11.51 -3.49
CA ARG A 161 -1.52 -12.42 -3.83
C ARG A 161 -1.75 -13.14 -5.16
N SER A 162 -2.96 -13.67 -5.38
CA SER A 162 -3.26 -14.39 -6.63
C SER A 162 -3.19 -13.47 -7.85
N ALA A 163 -3.59 -12.20 -7.70
CA ALA A 163 -3.51 -11.21 -8.76
C ALA A 163 -2.06 -10.77 -9.03
N LEU A 164 -1.23 -10.64 -7.99
CA LEU A 164 0.21 -10.34 -8.14
C LEU A 164 0.98 -11.47 -8.82
N LEU A 165 0.57 -12.72 -8.62
CA LEU A 165 1.20 -13.90 -9.23
C LEU A 165 0.66 -14.22 -10.63
N SER A 166 -0.35 -13.48 -11.10
CA SER A 166 -0.92 -13.67 -12.44
C SER A 166 0.03 -13.15 -13.51
N ASP A 167 0.21 -13.91 -14.59
CA ASP A 167 0.97 -13.47 -15.77
C ASP A 167 0.17 -12.51 -16.67
N LEU A 168 -1.09 -12.21 -16.32
CA LEU A 168 -1.96 -11.30 -17.05
C LEU A 168 -2.00 -9.92 -16.38
N VAL A 169 -1.36 -8.92 -16.99
CA VAL A 169 -1.51 -7.52 -16.57
C VAL A 169 -2.89 -7.02 -17.03
N SER A 170 -3.73 -6.67 -16.04
CA SER A 170 -4.99 -5.91 -16.16
C SER A 170 -4.92 -4.69 -17.08
N SER A 171 -5.22 -4.77 -18.38
CA SER A 171 -5.20 -3.61 -19.30
C SER A 171 -6.40 -2.66 -19.20
N GLU A 172 -7.44 -3.01 -18.44
CA GLU A 172 -8.65 -2.19 -18.29
C GLU A 172 -8.56 -1.32 -17.03
N PRO A 173 -8.69 0.01 -17.12
CA PRO A 173 -8.59 0.91 -15.96
C PRO A 173 -9.74 0.65 -14.97
N LEU A 174 -9.41 0.32 -13.72
CA LEU A 174 -10.41 0.25 -12.65
C LEU A 174 -10.96 1.65 -12.38
N THR A 175 -12.26 1.81 -12.56
CA THR A 175 -12.96 3.00 -12.08
C THR A 175 -13.12 2.90 -10.56
N LEU A 176 -13.02 4.02 -9.84
CA LEU A 176 -13.05 4.07 -8.36
C LEU A 176 -14.28 3.39 -7.72
N SER A 177 -15.34 3.12 -8.48
CA SER A 177 -16.51 2.36 -7.99
C SER A 177 -16.27 0.86 -7.86
N GLU A 178 -15.35 0.27 -8.63
CA GLU A 178 -15.16 -1.19 -8.69
C GLU A 178 -14.08 -1.66 -7.72
N ALA A 179 -13.05 -0.86 -7.46
CA ALA A 179 -12.04 -1.13 -6.43
C ALA A 179 -12.60 -1.12 -4.99
N VAL A 180 -13.83 -0.61 -4.81
CA VAL A 180 -14.54 -0.58 -3.52
C VAL A 180 -15.24 -1.91 -3.22
N LEU A 181 -15.36 -2.84 -4.18
CA LEU A 181 -16.16 -4.06 -4.01
C LEU A 181 -15.49 -5.21 -3.25
N CYS A 182 -14.25 -5.06 -2.75
CA CYS A 182 -13.64 -6.09 -1.90
C CYS A 182 -13.91 -5.92 -0.39
N TYR A 183 -14.65 -4.90 0.07
CA TYR A 183 -14.92 -4.73 1.51
C TYR A 183 -16.34 -4.26 1.86
N THR A 184 -17.33 -4.81 1.17
CA THR A 184 -18.73 -4.74 1.62
C THR A 184 -19.36 -6.12 1.58
N ASP A 185 -19.11 -6.95 2.60
CA ASP A 185 -20.15 -7.77 3.26
C ASP A 185 -19.59 -8.57 4.47
N MET A 186 -19.21 -7.91 5.56
CA MET A 186 -18.94 -8.58 6.85
C MET A 186 -19.43 -7.75 8.04
N SER A 187 -20.57 -7.08 7.90
CA SER A 187 -21.30 -6.53 9.04
C SER A 187 -22.74 -6.19 8.68
N GLY A 188 -23.66 -7.11 9.00
CA GLY A 188 -25.05 -6.83 9.37
C GLY A 188 -26.06 -6.64 8.24
#